data_AF-A0A2V3JHI0-F1
#
_entry.id   AF-A0A2V3JHI0-F1
#
_cell.length_a   1.000
_cell.length_b   1.000
_cell.length_c   1.000
_cell.angle_alpha   90.00
_cell.angle_beta   90.00
_cell.angle_gamma   90.00
#
_symmetry.space_group_name_H-M   'P 1'
#
loop_
_entity.id
_entity.type
_entity.pdbx_description
1 polymer ?
#
loop_
_entity_poly.entity_id
_entity_poly.type
_entity_poly.pdbx_seq_one_letter_code
_entity_poly.pdbx_strand_id
1 'polypeptide(L)' 'MLYCAALGFDTEIVMSALKLGVLGVSLSGTGSAYTALVGRDQIKELKGCWSDMGGSVIQTRIVNKL' A
#
# COMPACT_ATOMS: atom_id res chain seq x y z
N MET A 1 -6.54 -7.49 7.41
CA MET A 1 -5.07 -7.51 7.56
C MET A 1 -4.56 -8.54 8.58
N LEU A 2 -5.31 -8.85 9.65
CA LEU A 2 -4.96 -9.93 10.60
C LEU A 2 -4.66 -11.28 9.93
N TYR A 3 -5.41 -11.63 8.87
CA TYR A 3 -5.13 -12.82 8.05
C TYR A 3 -3.77 -12.76 7.33
N CYS A 4 -3.37 -11.59 6.82
CA CYS A 4 -2.08 -11.42 6.16
C CYS A 4 -0.93 -11.60 7.16
N ALA A 5 -1.09 -11.05 8.37
CA ALA A 5 -0.13 -11.25 9.46
C ALA A 5 -0.02 -12.74 9.86
N ALA A 6 -1.14 -13.46 9.91
CA ALA A 6 -1.15 -14.90 10.18
C ALA A 6 -0.46 -15.73 9.09
N LEU A 7 -0.44 -15.25 7.85
CA LEU A 7 0.27 -15.87 6.72
C LEU A 7 1.75 -15.46 6.61
N GLY A 8 2.26 -14.64 7.55
CA GLY A 8 3.66 -14.18 7.54
C GLY A 8 3.95 -13.09 6.51
N PHE A 9 2.93 -12.42 5.97
CA PHE A 9 3.13 -11.24 5.14
C PHE A 9 3.60 -10.05 5.98
N ASP A 10 4.57 -9.29 5.45
CA ASP A 10 5.13 -8.13 6.13
C ASP A 10 4.07 -7.06 6.44
N THR A 11 3.77 -6.88 7.73
CA THR A 11 2.79 -5.92 8.19
C THR A 11 3.30 -4.48 8.17
N GLU A 12 4.60 -4.25 8.10
CA GLU A 12 5.18 -2.89 8.16
C GLU A 12 4.79 -2.03 6.95
N ILE A 13 4.66 -2.62 5.77
CA ILE A 13 4.20 -1.93 4.56
C ILE A 13 2.78 -1.35 4.76
N VAL A 14 1.92 -2.08 5.48
CA VAL A 14 0.56 -1.60 5.77
C VAL A 14 0.55 -0.62 6.94
N MET A 15 1.33 -0.88 7.99
CA MET A 15 1.42 0.02 9.14
C MET A 15 1.98 1.38 8.74
N SER A 16 2.96 1.44 7.84
CA SER A 16 3.49 2.70 7.31
C SER A 16 2.44 3.49 6.54
N ALA A 17 1.62 2.83 5.71
CA ALA A 17 0.54 3.48 5.00
C ALA A 17 -0.54 4.01 5.95
N LEU A 18 -0.95 3.22 6.96
CA LEU A 18 -1.96 3.64 7.94
C LEU A 18 -1.48 4.83 8.80
N LYS A 19 -0.19 4.88 9.17
CA LYS A 19 0.40 6.02 9.90
C LYS A 19 0.30 7.33 9.12
N LEU A 20 0.30 7.26 7.78
CA LEU A 20 0.14 8.42 6.90
C LEU A 20 -1.33 8.83 6.71
N GLY A 21 -2.28 8.10 7.28
CA GLY A 21 -3.72 8.42 7.18
C GLY A 21 -4.29 8.19 5.79
N VAL A 22 -3.78 7.21 5.04
CA VAL A 22 -4.30 6.87 3.70
C VAL A 22 -5.78 6.43 3.77
N LEU A 23 -6.52 6.59 2.67
CA LEU A 23 -7.94 6.21 2.58
C LEU A 23 -8.17 4.70 2.77
N GLY A 24 -7.20 3.88 2.38
CA GLY A 24 -7.24 2.45 2.60
C GLY A 24 -5.99 1.75 2.08
N VAL A 25 -5.69 0.59 2.65
CA VAL A 25 -4.54 -0.23 2.25
C VAL A 25 -4.86 -1.70 2.44
N SER A 26 -4.44 -2.54 1.49
CA SER A 26 -4.68 -3.98 1.52
C SER A 26 -3.61 -4.74 0.73
N LEU A 27 -3.54 -6.05 0.95
CA LEU A 27 -2.88 -6.98 0.04
C LEU A 27 -3.61 -6.96 -1.31
N SER A 28 -2.84 -7.00 -2.39
CA SER A 28 -3.35 -7.07 -3.76
C SER A 28 -3.60 -8.53 -4.15
N GLY A 29 -4.87 -8.90 -4.36
CA GLY A 29 -5.25 -10.27 -4.72
C GLY A 29 -4.79 -11.29 -3.67
N THR A 30 -3.98 -12.26 -4.10
CA THR A 30 -3.37 -13.30 -3.24
C THR A 30 -1.99 -12.90 -2.68
N GLY A 31 -1.53 -11.66 -2.89
CA GLY A 31 -0.18 -11.22 -2.56
C GLY A 31 0.87 -11.62 -3.61
N SER A 32 2.14 -11.24 -3.45
CA SER A 32 2.80 -10.52 -2.33
C SER A 32 2.74 -8.99 -2.40
N ALA A 33 2.06 -8.44 -3.41
CA ALA A 33 1.96 -6.99 -3.60
C ALA A 33 0.94 -6.34 -2.65
N TYR A 34 1.15 -5.07 -2.35
CA TYR A 34 0.25 -4.23 -1.54
C TYR A 34 -0.30 -3.08 -2.38
N THR A 35 -1.52 -2.68 -2.09
CA THR A 35 -2.22 -1.57 -2.74
C THR A 35 -2.72 -0.60 -1.70
N ALA A 36 -2.45 0.69 -1.88
CA ALA A 36 -3.00 1.76 -1.06
C ALA A 36 -3.79 2.75 -1.92
N LEU A 37 -4.95 3.17 -1.41
CA LEU A 37 -5.72 4.28 -1.92
C LEU A 37 -5.32 5.53 -1.13
N VAL A 38 -4.82 6.55 -1.82
CA VAL A 38 -4.22 7.73 -1.20
C VAL A 38 -4.76 9.04 -1.76
N GLY A 39 -4.73 10.09 -0.95
CA GLY A 39 -4.88 11.47 -1.40
C GLY A 39 -3.66 11.93 -2.22
N ARG A 40 -3.81 12.99 -3.02
CA ARG A 40 -2.74 13.49 -3.90
C ARG A 40 -1.52 14.01 -3.12
N ASP A 41 -1.81 14.62 -1.97
CA ASP A 41 -0.85 15.12 -0.98
C ASP A 41 -0.02 14.00 -0.34
N GLN A 42 -0.61 12.81 -0.17
CA GLN A 42 0.05 11.65 0.46
C GLN A 42 0.92 10.83 -0.51
N ILE A 43 0.77 11.01 -1.83
CA ILE A 43 1.48 10.18 -2.85
C ILE A 43 2.99 10.22 -2.65
N LYS A 44 3.56 11.41 -2.49
CA LYS A 44 5.03 11.57 -2.42
C LYS A 44 5.60 10.91 -1.17
N GLU A 45 4.93 11.10 -0.04
CA GLU A 45 5.36 10.57 1.25
C GLU A 45 5.24 9.05 1.31
N LEU A 46 4.09 8.50 0.90
CA LEU A 46 3.88 7.05 0.86
C LEU A 46 4.88 6.37 -0.09
N LYS A 47 5.08 6.95 -1.29
CA LYS A 47 6.02 6.39 -2.27
C LYS A 47 7.45 6.35 -1.72
N GLY A 48 7.89 7.41 -1.02
CA GLY A 48 9.20 7.43 -0.37
C GLY A 48 9.32 6.29 0.65
N CYS A 49 8.35 6.18 1.55
CA CYS A 49 8.34 5.15 2.60
C CYS A 49 8.39 3.73 2.03
N TRP A 50 7.60 3.44 0.99
CA TRP A 50 7.57 2.12 0.36
C TRP A 50 8.79 1.83 -0.53
N SER A 51 9.40 2.85 -1.13
CA SER A 51 10.62 2.67 -1.91
C SER A 51 11.79 2.16 -1.06
N ASP A 52 11.82 2.48 0.23
CA ASP A 52 12.86 2.05 1.17
C ASP A 52 12.62 0.62 1.71
N MET A 53 11.42 0.06 1.53
CA MET A 53 11.02 -1.26 2.04
C MET A 53 11.34 -2.41 1.07
N GLY A 54 11.99 -2.11 -0.05
CA GLY A 54 12.35 -3.08 -1.09
C GLY A 54 11.24 -3.34 -2.10
N GLY A 55 11.60 -3.93 -3.23
CA GLY A 55 10.68 -4.17 -4.35
C GLY A 55 10.51 -2.94 -5.25
N SER A 56 9.30 -2.77 -5.81
CA SER A 56 9.01 -1.69 -6.77
C SER A 56 7.66 -1.05 -6.47
N VAL A 57 7.62 0.28 -6.44
CA VAL A 57 6.40 1.05 -6.19
C VAL A 57 5.83 1.55 -7.51
N ILE A 58 4.62 1.06 -7.86
CA ILE A 58 3.88 1.49 -9.03
C ILE A 58 2.81 2.49 -8.59
N GLN A 59 2.90 3.72 -9.10
CA GLN A 59 1.87 4.73 -8.93
C GLN A 59 0.92 4.68 -10.13
N THR A 60 -0.36 4.47 -9.89
CA THR A 60 -1.41 4.52 -10.91
C THR A 60 -2.62 5.31 -10.41
N ARG A 61 -3.59 5.53 -11.29
CA ARG A 61 -4.88 6.15 -10.97
C ARG A 61 -6.02 5.19 -11.28
N ILE A 62 -7.14 5.37 -10.61
CA ILE A 62 -8.38 4.65 -10.94
C ILE A 62 -8.79 5.06 -12.36
N VAL A 63 -8.97 4.07 -13.24
CA VAL A 63 -9.50 4.24 -14.59
C VAL A 63 -10.78 3.41 -14.68
N ASN A 64 -11.90 4.02 -14.30
CA ASN A 64 -13.20 3.41 -14.53
C ASN A 64 -13.63 3.75 -15.95
N LYS A 65 -13.75 2.76 -16.83
CA LYS A 65 -14.51 2.90 -18.07
C LYS A 65 -15.99 2.88 -17.70
N LEU A 66 -16.65 4.02 -17.81
CA LEU A 66 -18.11 4.08 -17.90
C LEU A 66 -18.56 3.57 -19.27
#